data_AF-A0A6B2VCV6-F1
#
_entry.id   AF-A0A6B2VCV6-F1
#
_cell.length_a   1.000
_cell.length_b   1.000
_cell.length_c   1.000
_cell.angle_alpha   90.00
_cell.angle_beta   90.00
_cell.angle_gamma   90.00
#
_symmetry.space_group_name_H-M   'P 1'
#
loop_
_entity.id
_entity.type
_entity.pdbx_description
1 polymer ?
#
loop_
_entity_poly.entity_id
_entity_poly.type
_entity_poly.pdbx_seq_one_letter_code
_entity_poly.pdbx_strand_id
1 'polypeptide(L)'
;NPGTLLGHGAGAGERLLAVTFNDLAVGGREAELERAGTLAANPRLHHVVVTGGEDVLPYVDLDGPLTDEPGPSLVTAARHRARLAAGSADHFTGYGARQVLDAHPARLADLLMDRKRRHLVRPVAALTRADGSVLVPARVYGAARRLAR
;
A
#
# COMPACT_ATOMS: atom_id res chain seq x y z
N ASN A 1 -28.26 -6.94 -15.19
CA ASN A 1 -27.40 -6.20 -14.22
C ASN A 1 -26.08 -5.89 -14.89
N PRO A 2 -25.74 -4.62 -15.12
CA PRO A 2 -24.39 -4.26 -15.53
C PRO A 2 -23.44 -4.63 -14.38
N GLY A 3 -22.47 -5.51 -14.63
CA GLY A 3 -21.53 -6.01 -13.61
C GLY A 3 -21.39 -7.53 -13.53
N THR A 4 -22.14 -8.31 -14.31
CA THR A 4 -21.86 -9.76 -14.41
C THR A 4 -20.66 -9.97 -15.33
N LEU A 5 -19.53 -10.38 -14.77
CA LEU A 5 -18.37 -10.82 -15.55
C LEU A 5 -18.79 -12.03 -16.40
N LEU A 6 -18.71 -11.90 -17.72
CA LEU A 6 -18.92 -13.00 -18.67
C LEU A 6 -17.76 -13.99 -18.52
N GLY A 7 -18.08 -15.17 -18.00
CA GLY A 7 -17.11 -16.20 -17.65
C GLY A 7 -17.75 -17.28 -16.78
N HIS A 8 -18.90 -17.82 -17.21
CA HIS A 8 -19.60 -18.92 -16.54
C HIS A 8 -19.56 -20.18 -17.41
N GLY A 9 -18.36 -20.78 -17.49
CA GLY A 9 -18.15 -22.16 -17.91
C GLY A 9 -17.43 -22.92 -16.79
N ALA A 10 -17.17 -24.22 -16.92
CA ALA A 10 -16.53 -25.06 -15.88
C ALA A 10 -15.14 -24.60 -15.39
N GLY A 11 -14.59 -23.49 -15.91
CA GLY A 11 -13.46 -22.73 -15.38
C GLY A 11 -13.83 -21.49 -14.53
N ALA A 12 -15.09 -21.35 -14.09
CA ALA A 12 -15.64 -20.23 -13.29
C ALA A 12 -15.13 -20.18 -11.84
N GLY A 13 -13.89 -20.61 -11.62
CA GLY A 13 -13.21 -20.72 -10.34
C GLY A 13 -11.72 -20.39 -10.42
N GLU A 14 -11.28 -19.65 -11.45
CA GLU A 14 -9.92 -19.10 -11.45
C GLU A 14 -9.80 -18.12 -10.27
N ARG A 15 -9.17 -18.61 -9.21
CA ARG A 15 -8.92 -17.86 -7.99
C ARG A 15 -8.04 -16.67 -8.36
N LEU A 16 -8.52 -15.45 -8.12
CA LEU A 16 -7.70 -14.26 -8.34
C LEU A 16 -6.42 -14.40 -7.52
N LEU A 17 -5.28 -14.19 -8.15
CA LEU A 17 -4.00 -14.28 -7.48
C LEU A 17 -3.82 -13.05 -6.59
N ALA A 18 -3.79 -13.27 -5.28
CA ALA A 18 -3.43 -12.25 -4.30
C ALA A 18 -1.93 -12.39 -4.02
N VAL A 19 -1.13 -11.39 -4.38
CA VAL A 19 0.32 -11.41 -4.15
C VAL A 19 0.69 -10.43 -3.04
N THR A 20 1.30 -10.94 -1.98
CA THR A 20 1.86 -10.13 -0.88
C THR A 20 3.36 -10.21 -0.90
N PHE A 21 4.04 -9.06 -0.84
CA PHE A 21 5.49 -9.03 -0.70
C PHE A 21 5.86 -8.99 0.78
N ASN A 22 6.72 -9.91 1.21
CA ASN A 22 7.29 -9.97 2.54
C ASN A 22 8.77 -9.55 2.47
N ASP A 23 9.06 -8.35 2.97
CA ASP A 23 10.41 -7.80 2.97
C ASP A 23 11.19 -8.30 4.17
N LEU A 24 12.20 -9.11 3.93
CA LEU A 24 13.07 -9.68 4.96
C LEU A 24 14.19 -8.71 5.39
N ALA A 25 14.45 -7.65 4.62
CA ALA A 25 15.45 -6.64 4.98
C ALA A 25 14.91 -5.59 5.97
N VAL A 26 13.59 -5.55 6.19
CA VAL A 26 12.95 -4.55 7.06
C VAL A 26 11.96 -5.21 8.02
N GLY A 27 12.19 -5.05 9.33
CA GLY A 27 11.28 -5.54 10.37
C GLY A 27 10.01 -4.68 10.54
N GLY A 28 9.04 -5.19 11.30
CA GLY A 28 7.83 -4.44 11.69
C GLY A 28 6.67 -4.52 10.69
N ARG A 29 6.70 -5.51 9.79
CA ARG A 29 5.66 -5.75 8.77
C ARG A 29 4.74 -6.93 9.09
N GLU A 30 4.92 -7.57 10.24
CA GLU A 30 4.22 -8.79 10.65
C GLU A 30 2.70 -8.55 10.69
N ALA A 31 2.28 -7.42 11.28
CA ALA A 31 0.87 -7.05 11.34
C ALA A 31 0.26 -6.78 9.94
N GLU A 32 1.05 -6.30 8.98
CA GLU A 32 0.58 -6.10 7.60
C GLU A 32 0.45 -7.43 6.86
N LEU A 33 1.41 -8.34 7.05
CA LEU A 33 1.37 -9.70 6.52
C LEU A 33 0.17 -10.49 7.06
N GLU A 34 -0.09 -10.41 8.37
CA GLU A 34 -1.24 -11.06 9.02
C GLU A 34 -2.57 -10.53 8.47
N ARG A 35 -2.70 -9.20 8.31
CA ARG A 35 -3.87 -8.59 7.68
C ARG A 35 -4.06 -9.07 6.23
N ALA A 36 -2.97 -9.16 5.46
CA ALA A 36 -3.03 -9.68 4.11
C ALA A 36 -3.48 -11.15 4.08
N GLY A 37 -2.96 -12.00 4.97
CA GLY A 37 -3.39 -13.39 5.11
C GLY A 37 -4.87 -13.52 5.48
N THR A 38 -5.36 -12.68 6.39
CA THR A 38 -6.78 -12.64 6.77
C THR A 38 -7.68 -12.28 5.58
N LEU A 39 -7.28 -11.27 4.78
CA LEU A 39 -8.01 -10.89 3.57
C LEU A 39 -7.97 -11.98 2.51
N ALA A 40 -6.84 -12.67 2.38
CA ALA A 40 -6.61 -13.70 1.39
C ALA A 40 -7.20 -15.07 1.76
N ALA A 41 -7.69 -15.24 3.00
CA ALA A 41 -8.48 -16.41 3.41
C ALA A 41 -9.82 -16.55 2.65
N ASN A 42 -10.20 -15.55 1.85
CA ASN A 42 -11.34 -15.64 0.94
C ASN A 42 -11.14 -16.77 -0.08
N PRO A 43 -12.06 -17.75 -0.19
CA PRO A 43 -11.93 -18.89 -1.12
C PRO A 43 -11.78 -18.51 -2.61
N ARG A 44 -12.16 -17.28 -2.98
CA ARG A 44 -11.99 -16.74 -4.34
C ARG A 44 -10.57 -16.26 -4.64
N LEU A 45 -9.69 -16.23 -3.65
CA LEU A 45 -8.32 -15.78 -3.78
C LEU A 45 -7.35 -16.96 -3.67
N HIS A 46 -6.29 -16.91 -4.45
CA HIS A 46 -5.11 -17.75 -4.28
C HIS A 46 -3.99 -16.87 -3.74
N HIS A 47 -3.63 -17.05 -2.47
CA HIS A 47 -2.64 -16.20 -1.81
C HIS A 47 -1.23 -16.71 -2.06
N VAL A 48 -0.37 -15.85 -2.57
CA VAL A 48 1.07 -16.10 -2.70
C VAL A 48 1.83 -15.03 -1.94
N VAL A 49 2.70 -15.46 -1.04
CA VAL A 49 3.65 -14.59 -0.35
C VAL A 49 4.99 -14.70 -1.05
N VAL A 50 5.47 -13.58 -1.56
CA VAL A 50 6.76 -13.45 -2.23
C VAL A 50 7.72 -12.82 -1.23
N THR A 51 8.75 -13.54 -0.86
CA THR A 51 9.81 -13.01 -0.02
C THR A 51 10.87 -12.34 -0.87
N GLY A 52 11.43 -11.24 -0.38
CA GLY A 52 12.68 -10.66 -0.88
C GLY A 52 13.39 -9.93 0.25
N GLY A 53 14.68 -9.64 0.10
CA GLY A 53 15.46 -8.93 1.10
C GLY A 53 16.51 -8.04 0.43
N GLU A 54 17.76 -8.19 0.86
CA GLU A 54 18.87 -7.39 0.32
C GLU A 54 19.09 -7.64 -1.19
N ASP A 55 18.75 -8.83 -1.67
CA ASP A 55 18.83 -9.27 -3.07
C ASP A 55 17.91 -8.48 -4.02
N VAL A 56 16.87 -7.81 -3.50
CA VAL A 56 15.97 -6.97 -4.31
C VAL A 56 16.21 -5.48 -4.09
N LEU A 57 17.22 -5.10 -3.30
CA LEU A 57 17.56 -3.69 -3.10
C LEU A 57 18.17 -3.09 -4.38
N PRO A 58 17.92 -1.80 -4.66
CA PRO A 58 18.58 -1.13 -5.76
C PRO A 58 20.10 -1.16 -5.57
N TYR A 59 20.82 -1.27 -6.69
CA TYR A 59 22.28 -1.23 -6.76
C TYR A 59 23.02 -2.46 -6.22
N VAL A 60 22.32 -3.51 -5.78
CA VAL A 60 22.97 -4.74 -5.27
C VAL A 60 23.89 -5.42 -6.30
N ASP A 61 23.53 -5.34 -7.58
CA ASP A 61 24.29 -5.93 -8.69
C ASP A 61 25.26 -4.94 -9.36
N LEU A 62 25.43 -3.72 -8.82
CA LEU A 62 26.36 -2.74 -9.40
C LEU A 62 27.77 -2.95 -8.85
N ASP A 63 28.72 -3.06 -9.77
CA ASP A 63 30.14 -3.15 -9.43
C ASP A 63 30.76 -1.76 -9.20
N GLY A 64 31.67 -1.68 -8.22
CA GLY A 64 32.45 -0.48 -7.93
C GLY A 64 31.90 0.38 -6.77
N PRO A 65 32.59 1.47 -6.42
CA PRO A 65 32.18 2.32 -5.31
C PRO A 65 30.87 3.06 -5.64
N LEU A 66 29.84 2.83 -4.83
CA LEU A 66 28.58 3.55 -4.93
C LEU A 66 28.80 5.01 -4.52
N THR A 67 28.52 5.96 -5.41
CA THR A 67 28.64 7.40 -5.14
C THR A 67 27.45 7.95 -4.37
N ASP A 68 26.30 7.27 -4.44
CA ASP A 68 25.02 7.72 -3.91
C ASP A 68 24.23 6.56 -3.31
N GLU A 69 23.46 6.86 -2.26
CA GLU A 69 22.49 5.92 -1.70
C GLU A 69 21.18 5.90 -2.51
N PRO A 70 20.52 4.75 -2.66
CA PRO A 70 19.26 4.69 -3.38
C PRO A 70 18.17 5.44 -2.62
N GLY A 71 17.53 6.38 -3.31
CA GLY A 71 16.39 7.11 -2.76
C GLY A 71 15.23 6.16 -2.39
N PRO A 72 14.38 6.51 -1.40
CA PRO A 72 13.28 5.64 -0.94
C PRO A 72 12.29 5.21 -2.03
N SER A 73 12.14 6.03 -3.08
CA SER A 73 11.31 5.71 -4.25
C SER A 73 11.87 4.55 -5.06
N LEU A 74 13.20 4.48 -5.24
CA LEU A 74 13.86 3.38 -5.96
C LEU A 74 13.72 2.07 -5.19
N VAL A 75 13.92 2.12 -3.87
CA VAL A 75 13.73 0.94 -3.01
C VAL A 75 12.29 0.43 -3.10
N THR A 76 11.30 1.34 -3.05
CA THR A 76 9.88 0.98 -3.20
C THR A 76 9.58 0.39 -4.59
N ALA A 77 10.13 0.98 -5.65
CA ALA A 77 9.96 0.52 -7.01
C ALA A 77 10.56 -0.89 -7.23
N ALA A 78 11.75 -1.16 -6.68
CA ALA A 78 12.40 -2.46 -6.78
C ALA A 78 11.56 -3.57 -6.12
N ARG A 79 11.06 -3.31 -4.90
CA ARG A 79 10.13 -4.22 -4.20
C ARG A 79 8.82 -4.44 -4.96
N HIS A 80 8.26 -3.39 -5.56
CA HIS A 80 7.09 -3.52 -6.43
C HIS A 80 7.39 -4.38 -7.65
N ARG A 81 8.56 -4.22 -8.27
CA ARG A 81 8.96 -5.04 -9.42
C ARG A 81 9.06 -6.52 -9.03
N ALA A 82 9.73 -6.84 -7.94
CA ALA A 82 9.83 -8.21 -7.43
C ALA A 82 8.44 -8.83 -7.17
N ARG A 83 7.55 -8.07 -6.51
CA ARG A 83 6.16 -8.51 -6.26
C ARG A 83 5.37 -8.75 -7.55
N LEU A 84 5.42 -7.81 -8.49
CA LEU A 84 4.65 -7.87 -9.73
C LEU A 84 5.18 -8.95 -10.68
N ALA A 85 6.49 -9.21 -10.67
CA ALA A 85 7.10 -10.28 -11.46
C ALA A 85 6.62 -11.68 -11.05
N ALA A 86 6.27 -11.86 -9.77
CA ALA A 86 5.68 -13.10 -9.27
C ALA A 86 4.17 -13.22 -9.52
N GLY A 87 3.54 -12.16 -10.04
CA GLY A 87 2.12 -12.09 -10.37
C GLY A 87 1.81 -12.49 -11.82
N SER A 88 0.60 -12.14 -12.27
CA SER A 88 0.17 -12.29 -13.66
C SER A 88 0.67 -11.11 -14.53
N ALA A 89 0.43 -11.12 -15.84
CA ALA A 89 0.67 -9.95 -16.67
C ALA A 89 -0.17 -8.74 -16.21
N ASP A 90 -1.40 -8.99 -15.78
CA ASP A 90 -2.34 -7.95 -15.35
C ASP A 90 -2.46 -7.86 -13.84
N HIS A 91 -2.43 -6.63 -13.33
CA HIS A 91 -2.43 -6.34 -11.91
C HIS A 91 -3.47 -5.29 -11.53
N PHE A 92 -4.33 -5.63 -10.57
CA PHE A 92 -5.13 -4.65 -9.85
C PHE A 92 -4.42 -4.22 -8.57
N THR A 93 -4.25 -2.92 -8.37
CA THR A 93 -3.62 -2.39 -7.16
C THR A 93 -4.47 -1.28 -6.55
N GLY A 94 -4.39 -1.12 -5.23
CA GLY A 94 -4.98 0.02 -4.52
C GLY A 94 -4.06 1.25 -4.49
N TYR A 95 -3.02 1.30 -5.32
CA TYR A 95 -2.09 2.44 -5.32
C TYR A 95 -2.82 3.72 -5.73
N GLY A 96 -2.54 4.83 -5.03
CA GLY A 96 -3.23 6.09 -5.28
C GLY A 96 -4.58 6.24 -4.57
N ALA A 97 -5.19 5.17 -4.04
CA ALA A 97 -6.50 5.25 -3.39
C ALA A 97 -6.50 6.21 -2.20
N ARG A 98 -5.42 6.25 -1.41
CA ARG A 98 -5.29 7.18 -0.27
C ARG A 98 -5.21 8.64 -0.71
N GLN A 99 -4.57 8.90 -1.85
CA GLN A 99 -4.44 10.22 -2.47
C GLN A 99 -5.78 10.71 -3.01
N VAL A 100 -6.53 9.83 -3.69
CA VAL A 100 -7.85 10.12 -4.25
C VAL A 100 -8.93 10.25 -3.17
N LEU A 101 -8.87 9.44 -2.12
CA LEU A 101 -9.80 9.49 -0.99
C LEU A 101 -9.49 10.62 0.00
N ASP A 102 -8.73 11.63 -0.44
CA ASP A 102 -8.48 12.88 0.30
C ASP A 102 -7.74 12.71 1.64
N ALA A 103 -7.15 11.54 1.88
CA ALA A 103 -6.43 11.21 3.10
C ALA A 103 -4.91 11.50 3.02
N HIS A 104 -4.50 12.36 2.07
CA HIS A 104 -3.11 12.79 1.96
C HIS A 104 -2.74 13.72 3.14
N PRO A 105 -1.67 13.44 3.91
CA PRO A 105 -1.32 14.21 5.10
C PRO A 105 -1.17 15.71 4.85
N ALA A 106 -0.58 16.11 3.72
CA ALA A 106 -0.44 17.52 3.36
C ALA A 106 -1.81 18.20 3.13
N ARG A 107 -2.72 17.55 2.42
CA ARG A 107 -4.07 18.08 2.19
C ARG A 107 -4.89 18.14 3.49
N LEU A 108 -4.76 17.12 4.35
CA LEU A 108 -5.38 17.15 5.68
C LEU A 108 -4.80 18.26 6.56
N ALA A 109 -3.50 18.53 6.44
CA ALA A 109 -2.85 19.65 7.09
C ALA A 109 -3.39 20.99 6.55
N ASP A 110 -3.47 21.18 5.24
CA ASP A 110 -4.00 22.40 4.63
C ASP A 110 -5.45 22.65 5.06
N LEU A 111 -6.31 21.62 5.02
CA LEU A 111 -7.69 21.73 5.49
C LEU A 111 -7.78 22.10 6.99
N LEU A 112 -6.84 21.61 7.80
CA LEU A 112 -6.77 21.95 9.21
C LEU A 112 -6.29 23.40 9.42
N MET A 113 -5.25 23.83 8.69
CA MET A 113 -4.69 25.19 8.74
C MET A 113 -5.69 26.23 8.22
N ASP A 114 -6.41 25.91 7.14
CA ASP A 114 -7.50 26.71 6.57
C ASP A 114 -8.78 26.71 7.42
N ARG A 115 -8.80 25.97 8.53
CA ARG A 115 -9.96 25.79 9.42
C ARG A 115 -11.20 25.20 8.71
N LYS A 116 -11.01 24.45 7.62
CA LYS A 116 -12.06 23.78 6.81
C LYS A 116 -12.57 22.49 7.49
N ARG A 117 -13.08 22.60 8.72
CA ARG A 117 -13.48 21.47 9.60
C ARG A 117 -14.49 20.52 8.96
N ARG A 118 -15.46 21.04 8.18
CA ARG A 118 -16.47 20.22 7.49
C ARG A 118 -15.85 19.25 6.47
N HIS A 119 -14.79 19.68 5.78
CA HIS A 119 -14.11 18.90 4.76
C HIS A 119 -13.13 17.87 5.36
N LEU A 120 -12.80 17.97 6.65
CA LEU A 120 -11.95 17.01 7.36
C LEU A 120 -12.70 15.75 7.82
N VAL A 121 -14.02 15.85 8.06
CA VAL A 121 -14.78 14.76 8.70
C VAL A 121 -14.70 13.46 7.90
N ARG A 122 -15.00 13.49 6.61
CA ARG A 122 -15.03 12.29 5.76
C ARG A 122 -13.63 11.68 5.55
N PRO A 123 -12.58 12.45 5.21
CA PRO A 123 -11.23 11.91 5.06
C PRO A 123 -10.65 11.34 6.37
N VAL A 124 -10.84 12.02 7.50
CA VAL A 124 -10.37 11.53 8.81
C VAL A 124 -11.12 10.27 9.23
N ALA A 125 -12.44 10.20 9.03
CA ALA A 125 -13.21 9.00 9.33
C ALA A 125 -12.79 7.81 8.45
N ALA A 126 -12.57 8.05 7.15
CA ALA A 126 -12.05 7.03 6.24
C ALA A 126 -10.67 6.52 6.67
N LEU A 127 -9.80 7.44 7.11
CA LEU A 127 -8.46 7.10 7.56
C LEU A 127 -8.46 6.35 8.91
N THR A 128 -9.27 6.77 9.88
CA THR A 128 -9.48 6.06 11.14
C THR A 128 -9.95 4.63 10.91
N ARG A 129 -10.87 4.42 9.95
CA ARG A 129 -11.34 3.08 9.58
C ARG A 129 -10.23 2.24 8.94
N ALA A 130 -9.43 2.84 8.05
CA ALA A 130 -8.36 2.13 7.35
C ALA A 130 -7.18 1.76 8.27
N ASP A 131 -6.76 2.67 9.15
CA ASP A 131 -5.65 2.46 10.08
C ASP A 131 -6.08 1.70 11.34
N GLY A 132 -7.39 1.54 11.59
CA GLY A 132 -7.92 0.95 12.82
C GLY A 132 -7.55 1.72 14.09
N SER A 133 -7.21 3.01 13.97
CA SER A 133 -6.62 3.80 15.05
C SER A 133 -7.40 5.08 15.33
N VAL A 134 -7.78 5.27 16.60
CA VAL A 134 -8.42 6.50 17.08
C VAL A 134 -7.45 7.69 17.19
N LEU A 135 -6.14 7.47 17.04
CA LEU A 135 -5.10 8.50 17.14
C LEU A 135 -4.86 9.25 15.82
N VAL A 136 -5.54 8.86 14.74
CA VAL A 136 -5.43 9.51 13.43
C VAL A 136 -5.61 11.05 13.50
N PRO A 137 -6.60 11.61 14.22
CA PRO A 137 -6.75 13.06 14.34
C PRO A 137 -5.52 13.75 14.96
N ALA A 138 -4.93 13.15 16.00
CA ALA A 138 -3.74 13.69 16.66
C ALA A 138 -2.50 13.64 15.74
N ARG A 139 -2.34 12.56 14.96
CA ARG A 139 -1.26 12.44 13.96
C ARG A 139 -1.41 13.47 12.84
N VAL A 140 -2.63 13.70 12.36
CA VAL A 140 -2.93 14.74 11.37
C VAL A 140 -2.57 16.13 11.91
N TYR A 141 -2.96 16.42 13.16
CA TYR A 141 -2.62 17.68 13.82
C TYR A 141 -1.09 17.87 13.96
N GLY A 142 -0.38 16.84 14.41
CA GLY A 142 1.09 16.87 14.51
C GLY A 142 1.78 17.07 13.16
N ALA A 143 1.32 16.38 12.12
CA ALA A 143 1.83 16.54 10.77
C ALA A 143 1.61 17.96 10.23
N ALA A 144 0.42 18.52 10.44
CA ALA A 144 0.10 19.89 10.04
C ALA A 144 1.00 20.92 10.73
N ARG A 145 1.23 20.75 12.04
CA ARG A 145 2.15 21.62 12.79
C ARG A 145 3.59 21.51 12.33
N ARG A 146 4.02 20.33 11.86
CA ARG A 146 5.37 20.13 11.30
C ARG A 146 5.53 20.80 9.94
N LEU A 147 4.51 20.76 9.08
CA LEU A 147 4.53 21.37 7.75
C LEU A 147 4.39 22.91 7.78
N ALA A 148 3.84 23.45 8.87
CA ALA A 148 3.72 24.89 9.08
C ALA A 148 5.01 25.55 9.63
N ARG A 149 6.10 24.78 9.79
CA ARG A 149 7.43 25.24 10.20
C ARG A 149 8.38 25.10 9.03
#